data_AF-A0A2I0UGR4-F1
#
_entry.id   AF-A0A2I0UGR4-F1
#
_cell.length_a   1.000
_cell.length_b   1.000
_cell.length_c   1.000
_cell.angle_alpha   90.00
_cell.angle_beta   90.00
_cell.angle_gamma   90.00
#
_symmetry.space_group_name_H-M   'P 1'
#
loop_
_entity.id
_entity.type
_entity.pdbx_description
1 polymer ?
#
loop_
_entity_poly.entity_id
_entity_poly.type
_entity_poly.pdbx_seq_one_letter_code
_entity_poly.pdbx_strand_id
1 'polypeptide(L)'
;MKRRPPLSAVSVFGHVPARREGPPELSYFYRVAKTGDVSTYNSIFNRPEGYNKRLHRCDREHAKGHGLHINEEEMGRPVAVLSSSEYGRRINKPVERVIREHARINLLEAEFYRKNGITCLLEEPSPSLDPC
;
A
#
# COMPACT_ATOMS: atom_id res chain seq x y z
N MET A 1 -2.47 -20.24 -28.12
CA MET A 1 -3.75 -19.61 -28.53
C MET A 1 -4.89 -20.60 -28.25
N LYS A 2 -5.86 -20.27 -27.40
CA LYS A 2 -7.06 -21.13 -27.22
C LYS A 2 -8.01 -20.91 -28.39
N ARG A 3 -8.52 -22.00 -28.98
CA ARG A 3 -9.58 -21.95 -30.00
C ARG A 3 -10.90 -21.71 -29.28
N ARG A 4 -11.61 -20.64 -29.65
CA ARG A 4 -12.97 -20.39 -29.17
C ARG A 4 -13.86 -21.56 -29.62
N PRO A 5 -14.83 -22.02 -28.80
CA PRO A 5 -15.80 -22.98 -29.25
C PRO A 5 -16.46 -22.45 -30.53
N PRO A 6 -16.77 -23.32 -31.51
CA PRO A 6 -17.38 -22.88 -32.76
C PRO A 6 -18.69 -22.17 -32.45
N LEU A 7 -19.04 -21.14 -33.25
CA LEU A 7 -20.25 -20.34 -33.07
C LEU A 7 -21.52 -21.20 -32.94
N SER A 8 -21.55 -22.37 -33.59
CA SER A 8 -22.64 -23.34 -33.51
C SER A 8 -22.81 -24.03 -32.15
N ALA A 9 -21.76 -24.11 -31.34
CA ALA A 9 -21.80 -24.66 -29.98
C ALA A 9 -22.19 -23.61 -28.93
N VAL A 10 -22.29 -22.34 -29.34
CA VAL A 10 -22.63 -21.22 -28.47
C VAL A 10 -24.14 -21.02 -28.54
N SER A 11 -24.85 -21.33 -27.46
CA SER A 11 -26.28 -21.03 -27.36
C SER A 11 -26.49 -19.52 -27.54
N VAL A 12 -27.23 -19.14 -28.58
CA VAL A 12 -27.53 -17.74 -28.94
C VAL A 12 -28.20 -16.98 -27.80
N PHE A 13 -28.96 -17.68 -26.94
CA PHE A 13 -29.73 -17.08 -25.85
C PHE A 13 -29.19 -17.39 -24.45
N GLY A 14 -28.15 -18.22 -24.33
CA GLY A 14 -27.71 -18.75 -23.03
C GLY A 14 -26.20 -18.82 -22.83
N HIS A 15 -25.41 -18.29 -23.76
CA HIS A 15 -23.96 -18.26 -23.56
C HIS A 15 -23.57 -17.25 -22.50
N VAL A 16 -23.29 -17.75 -21.30
CA VAL A 16 -22.64 -16.98 -20.24
C VAL A 16 -21.14 -17.16 -20.42
N PRO A 17 -20.39 -16.12 -20.81
CA PRO A 17 -18.94 -16.24 -20.91
C PRO A 17 -18.39 -16.50 -19.51
N ALA A 18 -17.39 -17.39 -19.42
CA ALA A 18 -16.75 -17.71 -18.14
C ALA A 18 -16.12 -16.47 -17.46
N ARG A 19 -15.93 -15.39 -18.22
CA ARG A 19 -15.39 -14.11 -17.76
C ARG A 19 -16.15 -12.97 -18.43
N ARG A 20 -16.39 -11.90 -17.67
CA ARG A 20 -16.86 -10.63 -18.24
C ARG A 20 -15.67 -9.91 -18.86
N GLU A 21 -15.58 -9.94 -20.18
CA GLU A 21 -14.74 -9.03 -20.96
C GLU A 21 -15.54 -7.73 -21.16
N GLY A 22 -15.12 -6.65 -20.51
CA GLY A 22 -15.85 -5.38 -20.55
C GLY A 22 -15.11 -4.27 -19.81
N PRO A 23 -15.59 -3.03 -19.92
CA PRO A 23 -15.00 -1.91 -19.20
C PRO A 23 -15.01 -2.17 -17.68
N PRO A 24 -14.07 -1.59 -16.93
CA PRO A 24 -13.94 -1.80 -15.49
C PRO A 24 -15.24 -1.48 -14.74
N GLU A 25 -16.06 -0.57 -15.26
CA GLU A 25 -17.34 -0.15 -14.70
C GLU A 25 -18.36 -1.28 -14.51
N LEU A 26 -18.28 -2.33 -15.35
CA LEU A 26 -19.16 -3.50 -15.25
C LEU A 26 -18.63 -4.56 -14.26
N SER A 27 -17.41 -4.36 -13.77
CA SER A 27 -16.77 -5.20 -12.76
C SER A 27 -17.09 -4.66 -11.37
N TYR A 28 -17.41 -5.57 -10.44
CA TYR A 28 -17.70 -5.22 -9.05
C TYR A 28 -16.56 -4.42 -8.38
N PHE A 29 -15.31 -4.68 -8.76
CA PHE A 29 -14.12 -4.01 -8.21
C PHE A 29 -13.64 -2.81 -9.05
N TYR A 30 -14.39 -2.38 -10.07
CA TYR A 30 -13.97 -1.32 -10.99
C TYR A 30 -12.58 -1.53 -11.60
N ARG A 31 -12.27 -2.78 -11.97
CA ARG A 31 -10.97 -3.17 -12.52
C ARG A 31 -11.13 -4.06 -13.72
N VAL A 32 -10.20 -3.91 -14.66
CA VAL A 32 -10.04 -4.84 -15.79
C VAL A 32 -9.60 -6.20 -15.24
N ALA A 33 -10.19 -7.27 -15.74
CA ALA A 33 -9.79 -8.63 -15.39
C ALA A 33 -8.32 -8.86 -15.79
N LYS A 34 -7.45 -9.06 -14.80
CA LYS A 34 -6.00 -9.29 -15.02
C LYS A 34 -5.65 -10.76 -15.24
N THR A 35 -6.46 -11.67 -14.72
CA THR A 35 -6.14 -13.10 -14.73
C THR A 35 -6.26 -13.66 -16.14
N GLY A 36 -5.20 -14.24 -16.70
CA GLY A 36 -5.25 -14.98 -17.98
C GLY A 36 -6.05 -16.27 -17.85
N ASP A 37 -6.40 -16.93 -18.97
CA ASP A 37 -7.30 -18.09 -18.94
C ASP A 37 -6.68 -19.31 -18.26
N VAL A 38 -6.97 -19.48 -16.97
CA VAL A 38 -6.57 -20.68 -16.22
C VAL A 38 -7.37 -21.87 -16.73
N SER A 39 -6.72 -22.87 -17.33
CA SER A 39 -7.39 -24.13 -17.64
C SER A 39 -7.60 -24.92 -16.35
N THR A 40 -8.72 -25.63 -16.25
CA THR A 40 -8.99 -26.57 -15.16
C THR A 40 -7.89 -27.62 -15.05
N TYR A 41 -7.35 -28.06 -16.17
CA TYR A 41 -6.19 -28.96 -16.20
C TYR A 41 -4.99 -28.33 -15.49
N ASN A 42 -4.57 -27.11 -15.87
CA ASN A 42 -3.40 -26.47 -15.26
C ASN A 42 -3.62 -26.20 -13.77
N SER A 43 -4.84 -25.86 -13.33
CA SER A 43 -5.13 -25.62 -11.91
C SER A 43 -5.12 -26.90 -11.05
N ILE A 44 -5.26 -28.07 -11.66
CA ILE A 44 -5.18 -29.37 -10.97
C ILE A 44 -3.76 -29.91 -11.02
N PHE A 45 -3.12 -29.89 -12.20
CA PHE A 45 -1.87 -30.61 -12.44
C PHE A 45 -0.60 -29.76 -12.31
N ASN A 46 -0.69 -28.42 -12.44
CA ASN A 46 0.49 -27.54 -12.32
C ASN A 46 0.54 -26.84 -10.96
N ARG A 47 0.08 -27.51 -9.89
CA ARG A 47 0.17 -26.95 -8.54
C ARG A 47 1.63 -26.99 -8.06
N PRO A 48 2.11 -25.96 -7.34
CA PRO A 48 3.43 -26.02 -6.76
C PRO A 48 3.50 -27.18 -5.76
N GLU A 49 4.45 -28.07 -5.95
CA GLU A 49 4.69 -29.19 -5.04
C GLU A 49 5.38 -28.69 -3.77
N GLY A 50 4.97 -29.20 -2.60
CA GLY A 50 5.61 -28.92 -1.32
C GLY A 50 4.72 -28.27 -0.27
N TYR A 51 5.15 -28.38 0.99
CA TYR A 51 4.43 -27.82 2.14
C TYR A 51 4.87 -26.39 2.45
N ASN A 52 3.92 -25.45 2.49
CA ASN A 52 4.17 -24.10 2.94
C ASN A 52 3.74 -23.92 4.40
N LYS A 53 4.70 -23.94 5.33
CA LYS A 53 4.45 -23.75 6.77
C LYS A 53 3.82 -22.41 7.17
N ARG A 54 3.84 -21.41 6.28
CA ARG A 54 3.20 -20.11 6.49
C ARG A 54 1.73 -20.12 6.07
N LEU A 55 1.33 -21.10 5.27
CA LEU A 55 -0.05 -21.28 4.87
C LEU A 55 -0.82 -21.90 6.03
N HIS A 56 -2.06 -21.47 6.22
CA HIS A 56 -2.96 -22.08 7.19
C HIS A 56 -3.25 -23.55 6.81
N ARG A 57 -3.78 -24.35 7.75
CA ARG A 57 -4.15 -25.77 7.56
C ARG A 57 -5.03 -26.05 6.31
N CYS A 58 -5.67 -25.03 5.77
CA CYS A 58 -6.33 -25.14 4.47
C CYS A 58 -5.27 -24.90 3.39
N ASP A 59 -4.94 -25.92 2.59
CA ASP A 59 -4.05 -25.83 1.41
C ASP A 59 -4.63 -24.97 0.26
N ARG A 60 -5.55 -24.05 0.58
CA ARG A 60 -6.05 -23.05 -0.37
C ARG A 60 -4.94 -22.03 -0.62
N GLU A 61 -4.58 -21.86 -1.89
CA GLU A 61 -3.55 -20.93 -2.37
C GLU A 61 -3.67 -19.50 -1.78
N HIS A 62 -4.90 -18.99 -1.66
CA HIS A 62 -5.19 -17.65 -1.12
C HIS A 62 -5.85 -17.66 0.26
N ALA A 63 -5.53 -18.64 1.12
CA ALA A 63 -6.04 -18.66 2.49
C ALA A 63 -5.79 -17.31 3.19
N LYS A 64 -6.80 -16.77 3.88
CA LYS A 64 -6.75 -15.44 4.54
C LYS A 64 -6.42 -14.26 3.60
N GLY A 65 -6.64 -14.41 2.29
CA GLY A 65 -6.33 -13.37 1.31
C GLY A 65 -4.85 -13.22 0.97
N HIS A 66 -4.00 -14.19 1.35
CA HIS A 66 -2.59 -14.16 0.96
C HIS A 66 -2.42 -14.19 -0.56
N GLY A 67 -1.62 -13.27 -1.08
CA GLY A 67 -1.41 -13.10 -2.53
C GLY A 67 -2.53 -12.36 -3.26
N LEU A 68 -3.59 -11.93 -2.55
CA LEU A 68 -4.62 -11.07 -3.10
C LEU A 68 -4.37 -9.62 -2.70
N HIS A 69 -4.50 -8.70 -3.66
CA HIS A 69 -4.33 -7.26 -3.45
C HIS A 69 -5.67 -6.60 -3.12
N ILE A 70 -6.38 -7.13 -2.12
CA ILE A 70 -7.78 -6.74 -1.80
C ILE A 70 -7.88 -5.24 -1.53
N ASN A 71 -6.96 -4.69 -0.75
CA ASN A 71 -6.97 -3.25 -0.43
C ASN A 71 -6.85 -2.39 -1.70
N GLU A 72 -5.90 -2.71 -2.58
CA GLU A 72 -5.77 -1.96 -3.84
C GLU A 72 -7.04 -2.08 -4.70
N GLU A 73 -7.66 -3.26 -4.72
CA GLU A 73 -8.91 -3.52 -5.43
C GLU A 73 -10.08 -2.70 -4.88
N GLU A 74 -10.19 -2.57 -3.56
CA GLU A 74 -11.20 -1.75 -2.91
C GLU A 74 -10.95 -0.25 -3.11
N MET A 75 -9.69 0.20 -3.02
CA MET A 75 -9.29 1.60 -3.28
C MET A 75 -9.57 2.04 -4.72
N GLY A 76 -9.57 1.10 -5.68
CA GLY A 76 -9.90 1.39 -7.08
C GLY A 76 -11.39 1.59 -7.35
N ARG A 77 -12.26 1.29 -6.38
CA ARG A 77 -13.71 1.41 -6.56
C ARG A 77 -14.12 2.89 -6.56
N PRO A 78 -15.01 3.31 -7.48
CA PRO A 78 -15.54 4.67 -7.51
C PRO A 78 -16.44 4.93 -6.30
N VAL A 79 -17.16 3.90 -5.84
CA VAL A 79 -17.96 3.92 -4.62
C VAL A 79 -17.27 3.05 -3.58
N ALA A 80 -16.72 3.69 -2.55
CA ALA A 80 -16.11 3.00 -1.44
C ALA A 80 -17.16 2.17 -0.69
N VAL A 81 -16.94 0.85 -0.60
CA VAL A 81 -17.66 -0.05 0.33
C VAL A 81 -17.01 -0.01 1.74
N LEU A 82 -15.96 0.80 1.89
CA LEU A 82 -15.09 0.85 3.04
C LEU A 82 -15.87 1.03 4.35
N SER A 83 -15.41 0.31 5.36
CA SER A 83 -15.87 0.52 6.73
C SER A 83 -15.68 1.98 7.14
N SER A 84 -16.55 2.46 8.04
CA SER A 84 -16.55 3.84 8.55
C SER A 84 -15.21 4.35 9.07
N SER A 85 -14.23 3.48 9.33
CA SER A 85 -12.89 3.84 9.80
C SER A 85 -12.01 4.51 8.75
N GLU A 86 -12.23 4.24 7.46
CA GLU A 86 -11.52 4.92 6.37
C GLU A 86 -12.27 6.16 5.89
N TYR A 87 -13.61 6.10 5.92
CA TYR A 87 -14.47 7.23 5.58
C TYR A 87 -14.31 8.36 6.63
N GLY A 88 -13.54 9.39 6.26
CA GLY A 88 -13.24 10.55 7.11
C GLY A 88 -11.77 10.64 7.54
N ARG A 89 -11.01 9.55 7.43
CA ARG A 89 -9.57 9.51 7.78
C ARG A 89 -8.72 10.09 6.64
N ARG A 90 -8.77 11.42 6.47
CA ARG A 90 -8.06 12.16 5.41
C ARG A 90 -6.55 12.35 5.69
N ILE A 91 -5.81 11.27 5.97
CA ILE A 91 -4.36 11.36 6.30
C ILE A 91 -3.55 11.96 5.15
N ASN A 92 -3.80 11.52 3.92
CA ASN A 92 -2.99 11.92 2.75
C ASN A 92 -3.49 13.21 2.09
N LYS A 93 -4.67 13.70 2.48
CA LYS A 93 -5.32 14.90 1.90
C LYS A 93 -6.06 15.68 3.00
N PRO A 94 -5.33 16.19 4.00
CA PRO A 94 -5.96 16.98 5.06
C PRO A 94 -6.65 18.20 4.43
N VAL A 95 -7.88 18.50 4.88
CA VAL A 95 -8.67 19.61 4.34
C VAL A 95 -8.03 20.95 4.68
N GLU A 96 -7.50 21.02 5.88
CA GLU A 96 -6.85 22.20 6.43
C GLU A 96 -5.36 21.90 6.63
N ARG A 97 -4.54 22.93 6.45
CA ARG A 97 -3.12 22.84 6.81
C ARG A 97 -3.04 22.74 8.33
N VAL A 98 -2.26 21.78 8.83
CA VAL A 98 -2.02 21.67 10.27
C VAL A 98 -1.16 22.85 10.70
N ILE A 99 -1.79 23.86 11.28
CA ILE A 99 -1.13 25.05 11.81
C ILE A 99 -0.37 24.64 13.07
N ARG A 100 0.94 24.95 13.12
CA ARG A 100 1.85 24.62 14.24
C ARG A 100 2.27 25.86 15.03
N GLU A 101 1.44 26.91 15.04
CA GLU A 101 1.73 28.20 15.70
C GLU A 101 2.02 28.06 17.21
N HIS A 102 1.41 27.06 17.86
CA HIS A 102 1.63 26.77 19.28
C HIS A 102 2.21 25.37 19.51
N ALA A 103 3.04 24.88 18.58
CA ALA A 103 3.74 23.61 18.78
C ALA A 103 4.72 23.70 19.95
N ARG A 104 4.85 22.62 20.72
CA ARG A 104 5.87 22.53 21.76
C ARG A 104 7.25 22.53 21.10
N ILE A 105 8.09 23.47 21.52
CA ILE A 105 9.48 23.59 21.06
C ILE A 105 10.38 23.07 22.18
N ASN A 106 11.31 22.17 21.85
CA ASN A 106 12.31 21.66 22.80
C ASN A 106 13.41 22.71 23.03
N LEU A 107 13.10 23.74 23.83
CA LEU A 107 14.02 24.86 24.11
C LEU A 107 15.33 24.37 24.76
N LEU A 108 15.24 23.47 25.75
CA LEU A 108 16.40 22.93 26.47
C LEU A 108 17.40 22.24 25.53
N GLU A 109 16.92 21.45 24.58
CA GLU A 109 17.81 20.79 23.61
C GLU A 109 18.47 21.79 22.68
N ALA A 110 17.73 22.81 22.24
CA ALA A 110 18.23 23.83 21.32
C ALA A 110 19.24 24.79 21.97
N GLU A 111 19.04 25.18 23.23
CA GLU A 111 19.91 26.13 23.92
C GLU A 111 21.13 25.46 24.57
N PHE A 112 20.92 24.30 25.21
CA PHE A 112 21.93 23.69 26.08
C PHE A 112 22.91 22.81 25.30
N TYR A 113 22.45 22.13 24.24
CA TYR A 113 23.28 21.19 23.49
C TYR A 113 23.66 21.76 22.12
N ARG A 114 24.90 22.22 21.99
CA ARG A 114 25.47 22.67 20.70
C ARG A 114 26.18 21.52 20.00
N LYS A 115 25.98 21.40 18.68
CA LYS A 115 26.63 20.35 17.85
C LYS A 115 28.14 20.59 17.67
N ASN A 116 28.58 21.84 17.76
CA ASN A 116 29.98 22.23 17.66
C ASN A 116 30.45 22.57 19.08
N GLY A 117 31.60 22.02 19.48
CA GLY A 117 32.09 22.01 20.87
C GLY A 117 32.30 23.37 21.55
N ILE A 118 32.81 23.32 22.77
CA ILE A 118 32.97 24.46 23.68
C ILE A 118 33.93 25.49 23.06
N THR A 119 33.47 26.73 22.87
CA THR A 119 34.38 27.89 22.69
C THR A 119 35.05 28.14 24.03
N CYS A 120 36.22 27.52 24.25
CA CYS A 120 37.11 27.89 25.34
C CYS A 120 37.47 29.35 25.13
N LEU A 121 36.95 30.25 25.98
CA LEU A 121 37.46 31.61 26.05
C LEU A 121 38.91 31.48 26.52
N LEU A 122 39.86 31.68 25.60
CA LEU A 122 41.25 31.91 25.96
C LEU A 122 41.25 33.20 26.80
N GLU A 123 41.61 33.09 28.09
CA GLU A 123 41.94 34.26 28.90
C GLU A 123 42.96 35.09 28.13
N GLU A 124 42.61 36.34 27.80
CA GLU A 124 43.63 37.26 27.31
C GLU A 124 44.62 37.51 28.46
N PRO A 125 45.93 37.31 28.25
CA PRO A 125 46.91 37.58 29.29
C PRO A 125 46.83 39.05 29.69
N SER A 126 46.66 39.32 30.98
CA SER A 126 46.62 40.66 31.55
C SER A 126 47.83 41.49 31.07
N PRO A 127 47.65 42.74 30.64
CA PRO A 127 48.77 43.58 30.22
C PRO A 127 49.72 43.76 31.40
N SER A 128 50.99 43.39 31.22
CA SER A 128 52.03 43.59 32.23
C SER A 128 52.14 45.08 32.52
N LEU A 129 51.95 45.43 33.79
CA LEU A 129 52.32 46.74 34.31
C LEU A 129 53.83 46.74 34.52
N ASP A 130 54.59 47.16 33.51
CA ASP A 130 56.02 47.40 33.65
C ASP A 130 56.22 48.79 34.30
N PRO A 131 56.92 48.90 35.45
CA PRO A 131 57.28 50.19 36.01
C PRO A 131 58.63 50.69 35.47
N CYS A 132 58.59 51.94 34.96
CA CYS A 132 59.67 52.91 34.72
C CYS A 132 60.76 52.59 33.69
#